data_AF-A0A7G8BL49-F1
#
_entry.id   AF-A0A7G8BL49-F1
#
_cell.length_a   1.000
_cell.length_b   1.000
_cell.length_c   1.000
_cell.angle_alpha   90.00
_cell.angle_beta   90.00
_cell.angle_gamma   90.00
#
_symmetry.space_group_name_H-M   'P 1'
#
loop_
_entity.id
_entity.type
_entity.pdbx_description
1 polymer ?
#
loop_
_entity_poly.entity_id
_entity_poly.type
_entity_poly.pdbx_seq_one_letter_code
_entity_poly.pdbx_strand_id
1 'polypeptide(L)'
;MVGVLEADELVEWDLRLTATCADDPQRLLRFLTGAVLACGGWVLSRSLPGSDTAEISFEFARGVSLEIYSMLIASGLELSRDAHISLTELCQCTKNLLATKGFDVARIRLFVYAAPLGSKEANDNQPQAGRR
;
A
#
# COMPACT_ATOMS: atom_id res chain seq x y z
N MET A 1 -23.97 -6.81 23.71
CA MET A 1 -24.02 -6.57 22.26
C MET A 1 -24.45 -5.14 22.00
N VAL A 2 -23.55 -4.16 22.22
CA VAL A 2 -23.58 -2.74 21.79
C VAL A 2 -22.17 -2.21 22.14
N GLY A 3 -21.37 -1.53 21.33
CA GLY A 3 -21.49 -1.11 19.93
C GLY A 3 -20.10 -1.06 19.28
N VAL A 4 -20.04 -1.43 18.00
CA VAL A 4 -18.82 -1.41 17.16
C VAL A 4 -18.83 -0.15 16.26
N LEU A 5 -19.54 0.91 16.68
CA LEU A 5 -19.88 2.06 15.83
C LEU A 5 -19.33 3.41 16.32
N GLU A 6 -18.31 3.43 17.17
CA GLU A 6 -17.73 4.68 17.71
C GLU A 6 -16.19 4.67 17.66
N ALA A 7 -15.59 4.04 16.64
CA ALA A 7 -14.13 4.08 16.40
C ALA A 7 -13.76 4.65 15.02
N ASP A 8 -14.74 5.25 14.34
CA ASP A 8 -14.52 6.17 13.22
C ASP A 8 -14.52 7.62 13.72
N GLU A 9 -14.22 7.84 15.01
CA GLU A 9 -13.96 9.17 15.58
C GLU A 9 -12.68 9.74 14.93
N LEU A 10 -12.90 10.45 13.81
CA LEU A 10 -12.08 11.55 13.29
C LEU A 10 -10.56 11.32 13.37
N VAL A 11 -10.07 10.25 12.75
CA VAL A 11 -8.64 10.15 12.43
C VAL A 11 -8.31 11.32 11.48
N GLU A 12 -7.60 12.33 11.99
CA GLU A 12 -7.27 13.57 11.25
C GLU A 12 -6.62 13.25 9.89
N TRP A 13 -5.78 12.23 9.88
CA TRP A 13 -5.04 11.76 8.71
C TRP A 13 -5.57 10.42 8.21
N ASP A 14 -6.78 10.43 7.66
CA ASP A 14 -7.38 9.27 7.00
C ASP A 14 -7.23 9.37 5.47
N LEU A 15 -6.13 8.81 4.97
CA LEU A 15 -5.70 8.97 3.58
C LEU A 15 -6.17 7.81 2.71
N ARG A 16 -6.75 8.14 1.55
CA ARG A 16 -7.09 7.17 0.50
C ARG A 16 -6.06 7.30 -0.63
N LEU A 17 -5.26 6.26 -0.82
CA LEU A 17 -4.14 6.25 -1.74
C LEU A 17 -4.39 5.27 -2.88
N THR A 18 -3.87 5.60 -4.06
CA THR A 18 -3.88 4.74 -5.24
C THR A 18 -2.46 4.51 -5.74
N ALA A 19 -2.18 3.30 -6.22
CA ALA A 19 -0.89 2.91 -6.76
C ALA A 19 -1.01 1.86 -7.86
N THR A 20 0.05 1.72 -8.67
CA THR A 20 0.27 0.59 -9.57
C THR A 20 1.44 -0.27 -9.08
N CYS A 21 1.43 -1.57 -9.41
CA CYS A 21 2.53 -2.48 -9.10
C CYS A 21 2.69 -3.54 -10.18
N ALA A 22 3.92 -3.89 -10.55
CA ALA A 22 4.20 -4.95 -11.53
C ALA A 22 4.16 -6.36 -10.93
N ASP A 23 4.20 -6.48 -9.60
CA ASP A 23 4.15 -7.76 -8.89
C ASP A 23 2.73 -8.32 -8.78
N ASP A 24 2.65 -9.62 -8.56
CA ASP A 24 1.42 -10.33 -8.23
C ASP A 24 0.74 -9.72 -6.97
N PRO A 25 -0.57 -9.37 -7.03
CA PRO A 25 -1.28 -8.72 -5.92
C PRO A 25 -1.23 -9.50 -4.59
N GLN A 26 -1.28 -10.83 -4.63
CA GLN A 26 -1.21 -11.68 -3.42
C GLN A 26 0.17 -11.59 -2.76
N ARG A 27 1.24 -11.66 -3.57
CA ARG A 27 2.62 -11.50 -3.11
C ARG A 27 2.84 -10.10 -2.51
N LEU A 28 2.35 -9.07 -3.20
CA LEU A 28 2.43 -7.68 -2.74
C LEU A 28 1.75 -7.51 -1.38
N LEU A 29 0.51 -7.98 -1.21
CA LEU A 29 -0.19 -7.86 0.07
C LEU A 29 0.54 -8.54 1.23
N ARG A 30 1.13 -9.72 0.99
CA ARG A 30 1.93 -10.40 2.01
C ARG A 30 3.16 -9.59 2.39
N PHE A 31 3.86 -9.05 1.40
CA PHE A 31 5.01 -8.18 1.61
C PHE A 31 4.63 -6.93 2.41
N LEU A 32 3.62 -6.19 1.94
CA LEU A 32 3.13 -4.97 2.58
C LEU A 32 2.66 -5.23 4.02
N THR A 33 1.99 -6.37 4.28
CA THR A 33 1.60 -6.75 5.65
C THR A 33 2.83 -6.80 6.55
N GLY A 34 3.87 -7.52 6.14
CA GLY A 34 5.08 -7.67 6.94
C GLY A 34 5.83 -6.35 7.11
N ALA A 35 5.92 -5.56 6.04
CA ALA A 35 6.60 -4.27 6.04
C ALA A 35 5.90 -3.24 6.92
N VAL A 36 4.57 -3.15 6.88
CA VAL A 36 3.78 -2.29 7.78
C VAL A 36 4.01 -2.65 9.25
N LEU A 37 3.96 -3.93 9.59
CA LEU A 37 4.23 -4.39 10.96
C LEU A 37 5.66 -4.08 11.40
N ALA A 38 6.64 -4.24 10.52
CA ALA A 38 8.05 -3.92 10.81
C ALA A 38 8.29 -2.41 11.04
N CYS A 39 7.48 -1.55 10.42
CA CYS A 39 7.48 -0.11 10.68
C CYS A 39 6.71 0.28 11.96
N GLY A 40 6.10 -0.67 12.67
CA GLY A 40 5.29 -0.41 13.87
C GLY A 40 3.84 -0.03 13.58
N GLY A 41 3.36 -0.25 12.35
CA GLY A 41 1.95 -0.07 11.97
C GLY A 41 1.09 -1.29 12.27
N TRP A 42 -0.23 -1.10 12.22
CA TRP A 42 -1.25 -2.13 12.41
C TRP A 42 -2.10 -2.28 11.15
N VAL A 43 -2.15 -3.48 10.60
CA VAL A 43 -3.01 -3.80 9.45
C VAL A 43 -4.45 -4.00 9.95
N LEU A 44 -5.38 -3.21 9.40
CA LEU A 44 -6.81 -3.28 9.72
C LEU A 44 -7.54 -4.25 8.79
N SER A 45 -7.26 -4.16 7.48
CA SER A 45 -7.90 -5.02 6.48
C SER A 45 -6.97 -5.31 5.30
N ARG A 46 -7.21 -6.44 4.65
CA ARG A 46 -6.59 -6.85 3.39
C ARG A 46 -7.65 -7.51 2.53
N SER A 47 -7.77 -7.12 1.27
CA SER A 47 -8.69 -7.72 0.33
C SER A 47 -8.09 -7.79 -1.06
N LEU A 48 -8.59 -8.73 -1.86
CA LEU A 48 -8.27 -8.88 -3.27
C LEU A 48 -9.58 -8.87 -4.02
N PRO A 49 -10.13 -7.67 -4.32
CA PRO A 49 -11.45 -7.56 -4.90
C PRO A 49 -11.51 -8.10 -6.35
N GLY A 50 -10.37 -8.31 -7.00
CA GLY A 50 -10.24 -8.92 -8.32
C GLY A 50 -8.87 -9.60 -8.52
N SER A 51 -8.66 -10.18 -9.72
CA SER A 51 -7.38 -10.83 -10.09
C SER A 51 -6.20 -9.88 -10.11
N ASP A 52 -6.46 -8.62 -10.47
CA ASP A 52 -5.45 -7.61 -10.78
C ASP A 52 -5.53 -6.42 -9.81
N THR A 53 -6.17 -6.61 -8.65
CA THR A 53 -6.34 -5.55 -7.66
C THR A 53 -6.08 -6.06 -6.26
N ALA A 54 -5.47 -5.20 -5.45
CA ALA A 54 -5.25 -5.42 -4.04
C ALA A 54 -5.67 -4.19 -3.24
N GLU A 55 -6.24 -4.42 -2.06
CA GLU A 55 -6.53 -3.37 -1.11
C GLU A 55 -5.95 -3.74 0.25
N ILE A 56 -5.30 -2.77 0.89
CA ILE A 56 -4.83 -2.89 2.27
C ILE A 56 -5.13 -1.60 3.00
N SER A 57 -5.66 -1.73 4.22
CA SER A 57 -5.79 -0.60 5.13
C SER A 57 -5.01 -0.85 6.41
N PHE A 58 -4.36 0.19 6.90
CA PHE A 58 -3.51 0.11 8.09
C PHE A 58 -3.41 1.46 8.79
N GLU A 59 -3.05 1.40 10.06
CA GLU A 59 -2.82 2.55 10.93
C GLU A 59 -1.39 2.57 11.45
N PHE A 60 -0.88 3.75 11.80
CA PHE A 60 0.44 3.93 12.38
C PHE A 60 0.52 5.24 13.17
N ALA A 61 1.47 5.33 14.09
CA ALA A 61 1.78 6.59 14.75
C ALA A 61 2.43 7.56 13.75
N ARG A 62 1.96 8.80 13.67
CA ARG A 62 2.46 9.80 12.71
C ARG A 62 3.97 9.92 12.69
N GLY A 63 4.64 9.74 13.85
CA GLY A 63 6.09 9.79 13.99
C GLY A 63 6.87 8.88 13.06
N VAL A 64 6.26 7.79 12.54
CA VAL A 64 6.88 6.88 11.55
C VAL A 64 6.40 7.12 10.10
N SER A 65 5.80 8.29 9.83
CA SER A 65 5.23 8.62 8.52
C SER A 65 6.25 8.58 7.38
N LEU A 66 7.50 8.96 7.65
CA LEU A 66 8.56 8.93 6.64
C LEU A 66 8.98 7.49 6.31
N GLU A 67 9.04 6.62 7.31
CA GLU A 67 9.32 5.20 7.18
C GLU A 67 8.22 4.51 6.38
N ILE A 68 6.95 4.81 6.68
CA ILE A 68 5.80 4.30 5.91
C ILE A 68 5.87 4.76 4.46
N TYR A 69 6.10 6.05 4.21
CA TYR A 69 6.20 6.56 2.84
C TYR A 69 7.37 5.89 2.09
N SER A 70 8.54 5.81 2.71
CA SER A 70 9.72 5.16 2.12
C SER A 70 9.49 3.68 1.84
N MET A 71 8.80 2.97 2.75
CA MET A 71 8.44 1.56 2.61
C MET A 71 7.51 1.34 1.41
N LEU A 72 6.50 2.20 1.22
CA LEU A 72 5.60 2.10 0.08
C LEU A 72 6.34 2.26 -1.26
N ILE A 73 7.33 3.16 -1.33
CA ILE A 73 8.15 3.29 -2.54
C ILE A 73 9.08 2.09 -2.71
N ALA A 74 9.73 1.65 -1.63
CA ALA A 74 10.65 0.51 -1.65
C ALA A 74 9.95 -0.82 -1.97
N SER A 75 8.64 -0.93 -1.75
CA SER A 75 7.85 -2.10 -2.13
C SER A 75 7.56 -2.20 -3.62
N GLY A 76 8.09 -1.30 -4.44
CA GLY A 76 7.85 -1.28 -5.89
C GLY A 76 6.45 -0.77 -6.26
N LEU A 77 5.81 0.01 -5.37
CA LEU A 77 4.59 0.72 -5.72
C LEU A 77 4.92 1.99 -6.47
N GLU A 78 4.25 2.17 -7.59
CA GLU A 78 4.18 3.45 -8.29
C GLU A 78 2.96 4.19 -7.75
N LEU A 79 3.17 5.09 -6.78
CA LEU A 79 2.08 5.87 -6.19
C LEU A 79 1.56 6.89 -7.21
N SER A 80 0.25 7.15 -7.16
CA SER A 80 -0.32 8.27 -7.90
C SER A 80 0.25 9.61 -7.40
N ARG A 81 0.15 10.64 -8.24
CA ARG A 81 0.59 12.00 -7.87
C ARG A 81 -0.09 12.48 -6.59
N ASP A 82 -1.39 12.25 -6.47
CA ASP A 82 -2.17 12.68 -5.30
C ASP A 82 -1.75 11.92 -4.04
N ALA A 83 -1.41 10.63 -4.17
CA ALA A 83 -0.87 9.85 -3.08
C ALA A 83 0.50 10.37 -2.61
N HIS A 84 1.40 10.71 -3.53
CA HIS A 84 2.68 11.33 -3.20
C HIS A 84 2.50 12.67 -2.47
N ILE A 85 1.59 13.53 -2.94
CA ILE A 85 1.29 14.83 -2.32
C ILE A 85 0.78 14.62 -0.90
N SER A 86 -0.22 13.75 -0.71
CA SER A 86 -0.86 13.51 0.59
C SER A 86 0.12 12.95 1.62
N LEU A 87 0.97 11.99 1.22
CA LEU A 87 2.01 11.44 2.10
C LEU A 87 3.10 12.47 2.42
N THR A 88 3.47 13.30 1.46
CA THR A 88 4.46 14.37 1.68
C THR A 88 3.93 15.41 2.66
N GLU A 89 2.66 15.81 2.52
CA GLU A 89 1.99 16.71 3.45
C GLU A 89 1.92 16.13 4.87
N LEU A 90 1.55 14.85 5.00
CA LEU A 90 1.57 14.15 6.28
C LEU A 90 2.96 14.17 6.93
N CYS A 91 4.01 13.86 6.15
CA CYS A 91 5.40 13.85 6.62
C CYS A 91 5.84 15.26 7.05
N GLN A 92 5.56 16.29 6.25
CA GLN A 92 5.93 17.67 6.54
C GLN A 92 5.19 18.22 7.77
N CYS A 93 3.88 17.97 7.85
CA CYS A 93 3.06 18.37 9.00
C CYS A 93 3.56 17.68 10.27
N THR A 94 3.83 16.38 10.21
CA THR A 94 4.36 15.64 11.36
C THR A 94 5.75 16.11 11.77
N LYS A 95 6.64 16.38 10.82
CA LYS A 95 7.96 16.95 11.13
C LYS A 95 7.85 18.24 11.95
N ASN A 96 6.91 19.12 11.59
CA ASN A 96 6.70 20.39 12.27
C ASN A 96 6.00 20.24 13.63
N LEU A 97 5.24 19.16 13.84
CA LEU A 97 4.43 18.92 15.04
C LEU A 97 4.89 17.69 15.83
N LEU A 98 6.09 17.17 15.58
CA LEU A 98 6.51 15.85 16.08
C LEU A 98 6.40 15.73 17.61
N ALA A 99 6.80 16.79 18.33
CA ALA A 99 6.80 16.81 19.79
C ALA A 99 5.38 16.71 20.40
N THR A 100 4.36 17.19 19.68
CA THR A 100 2.97 17.26 20.19
C THR A 100 2.04 16.25 19.54
N LYS A 101 2.37 15.80 18.32
CA LYS A 101 1.49 15.00 17.45
C LYS A 101 2.13 13.72 16.92
N GLY A 102 3.36 13.40 17.32
CA GLY A 102 4.07 12.22 16.84
C GLY A 102 3.39 10.90 17.17
N PHE A 103 2.60 10.85 18.25
CA PHE A 103 1.86 9.66 18.68
C PHE A 103 0.40 9.62 18.18
N ASP A 104 -0.09 10.68 17.56
CA ASP A 104 -1.43 10.67 16.95
C ASP A 104 -1.44 9.63 15.82
N VAL A 105 -2.60 9.02 15.60
CA VAL A 105 -2.77 7.96 14.61
C VAL A 105 -3.01 8.57 13.22
N ALA A 106 -2.37 7.99 12.22
CA ALA A 106 -2.72 8.18 10.81
C ALA A 106 -3.19 6.84 10.24
N ARG A 107 -4.15 6.91 9.30
CA ARG A 107 -4.73 5.76 8.61
C ARG A 107 -4.48 5.88 7.12
N ILE A 108 -4.09 4.79 6.49
CA ILE A 108 -3.96 4.66 5.04
C ILE A 108 -4.93 3.59 4.57
N ARG A 109 -5.70 3.91 3.53
CA ARG A 109 -6.46 2.96 2.70
C ARG A 109 -5.83 2.95 1.32
N LEU A 110 -5.03 1.93 1.05
CA LEU A 110 -4.28 1.80 -0.19
C LEU A 110 -5.00 0.85 -1.15
N PHE A 111 -5.32 1.37 -2.33
CA PHE A 111 -5.80 0.58 -3.46
C PHE A 111 -4.71 0.45 -4.52
N VAL A 112 -4.39 -0.79 -4.91
CA VAL A 112 -3.33 -1.10 -5.87
C VAL A 112 -3.91 -1.80 -7.09
N TYR A 113 -3.55 -1.32 -8.27
CA TYR A 113 -3.79 -1.97 -9.55
C TYR A 113 -2.53 -2.72 -9.98
N ALA A 114 -2.66 -3.99 -10.38
CA ALA A 114 -1.59 -4.67 -11.09
C ALA A 114 -1.37 -3.96 -12.43
N ALA A 115 -0.11 -3.64 -12.75
CA ALA A 115 0.23 -3.15 -14.07
C ALA A 115 -0.14 -4.25 -15.09
N PRO A 116 -0.69 -3.89 -16.26
CA PRO A 116 -0.90 -4.87 -17.31
C PRO A 116 0.43 -5.58 -17.55
N LEU A 117 0.44 -6.91 -17.45
CA LEU A 117 1.57 -7.72 -17.87
C LEU A 117 1.81 -7.41 -19.34
N GLY A 118 2.70 -6.45 -19.64
CA GLY A 118 3.18 -6.19 -20.98
C GLY A 118 3.61 -7.54 -21.53
N SER A 119 2.89 -7.99 -22.56
CA SER A 119 3.10 -9.21 -23.33
C SER A 119 4.35 -9.98 -22.89
N LYS A 120 4.18 -10.94 -21.97
CA LYS A 120 5.09 -12.08 -21.96
C LYS A 120 4.95 -12.67 -23.36
N GLU A 121 5.89 -12.34 -24.24
CA GLU A 121 5.99 -12.95 -25.56
C GLU A 121 5.86 -14.44 -25.35
N ALA A 122 4.77 -14.99 -25.90
CA ALA A 122 4.65 -16.39 -26.16
C ALA A 122 5.75 -16.74 -27.18
N ASN A 123 6.99 -16.93 -26.73
CA ASN A 123 7.97 -17.67 -27.48
C ASN A 123 7.67 -19.16 -27.27
N ASP A 124 6.49 -19.56 -27.74
CA ASP A 124 6.13 -20.94 -27.99
C ASP A 124 6.74 -21.30 -29.34
N ASN A 125 8.01 -21.69 -29.31
CA ASN A 125 8.73 -22.18 -30.49
C ASN A 125 9.35 -23.54 -30.21
N GLN A 126 8.51 -24.57 -30.07
CA GLN A 126 8.77 -25.88 -30.68
C GLN A 126 7.45 -26.65 -30.80
N PRO A 127 7.11 -27.30 -31.94
CA PRO A 127 7.89 -28.40 -32.53
C PRO A 127 7.88 -28.46 -34.08
N GLN A 128 8.98 -28.83 -34.74
CA GLN A 128 8.88 -29.55 -36.02
C GLN A 128 9.85 -30.71 -36.12
N ALA A 129 9.24 -31.90 -36.18
CA ALA A 129 9.85 -33.16 -36.55
C ALA A 129 10.33 -33.10 -38.00
N GLY A 130 11.62 -33.36 -38.21
CA GLY A 130 12.20 -33.64 -39.53
C GLY A 130 12.57 -35.11 -39.63
N ARG A 131 11.71 -35.90 -40.30
CA ARG A 131 12.08 -37.19 -40.88
C ARG A 131 13.20 -36.97 -41.91
N ARG A 132 14.31 -37.71 -41.77
CA ARG A 132 14.99 -38.43 -42.86
C ARG A 132 16.03 -39.37 -42.29
#